data_AF-A0A7W3T8K8-F1
#
_entry.id   AF-A0A7W3T8K8-F1
#
_cell.length_a   1.000
_cell.length_b   1.000
_cell.length_c   1.000
_cell.angle_alpha   90.00
_cell.angle_beta   90.00
_cell.angle_gamma   90.00
#
_symmetry.space_group_name_H-M   'P 1'
#
loop_
_entity.id
_entity.type
_entity.pdbx_description
1 polymer ?
#
loop_
_entity_poly.entity_id
_entity_poly.type
_entity_poly.pdbx_seq_one_letter_code
_entity_poly.pdbx_strand_id
1 'polypeptide(L)'
;MSERWPPECVVLAAELRSLRERTGLSLAALADRTTAGKSSWHRYLTGTQLPPRDVVVELCVLAGEPPGRALALWELAETARSRRDARPRVEPTDTPGKRPDGSGGSEDGGNPDPDPPVGA
;
A
#
# COMPACT_ATOMS: atom_id res chain seq x y z
N MET A 1 18.39 12.78 1.87
CA MET A 1 18.58 12.29 0.49
C MET A 1 17.55 11.21 0.23
N SER A 2 16.35 11.59 -0.18
CA SER A 2 15.27 10.65 -0.55
C SER A 2 15.60 10.10 -1.94
N GLU A 3 16.23 8.93 -1.94
CA GLU A 3 16.69 8.21 -3.13
C GLU A 3 15.51 7.98 -4.11
N ARG A 4 15.58 8.66 -5.26
CA ARG A 4 15.17 8.17 -6.59
C ARG A 4 13.75 7.58 -6.77
N TRP A 5 12.76 7.94 -5.94
CA TRP A 5 11.36 7.58 -6.17
C TRP A 5 10.67 8.57 -7.13
N PRO A 6 9.86 8.12 -8.11
CA PRO A 6 9.05 9.02 -8.91
C PRO A 6 8.07 9.87 -8.05
N PRO A 7 7.89 11.17 -8.36
CA PRO A 7 6.96 12.04 -7.63
C PRO A 7 5.53 11.51 -7.65
N GLU A 8 5.13 10.79 -8.69
CA GLU A 8 3.80 10.18 -8.86
C GLU A 8 3.51 9.16 -7.76
N CYS A 9 4.51 8.37 -7.35
CA CYS A 9 4.33 7.43 -6.23
C CYS A 9 4.18 8.15 -4.89
N VAL A 10 4.83 9.30 -4.72
CA VAL A 10 4.70 10.12 -3.50
C VAL A 10 3.30 10.73 -3.43
N VAL A 11 2.78 11.22 -4.55
CA VAL A 11 1.40 11.73 -4.65
C VAL A 11 0.40 10.62 -4.36
N LEU A 12 0.56 9.44 -4.95
CA LEU A 12 -0.28 8.28 -4.66
C LEU A 12 -0.23 7.93 -3.16
N ALA A 13 0.96 7.87 -2.56
CA ALA A 13 1.14 7.55 -1.15
C ALA A 13 0.47 8.57 -0.22
N ALA A 14 0.43 9.85 -0.60
CA ALA A 14 -0.29 10.89 0.12
C ALA A 14 -1.82 10.72 0.01
N GLU A 15 -2.33 10.39 -1.18
CA GLU A 15 -3.76 10.14 -1.39
C GLU A 15 -4.23 8.89 -0.63
N LEU A 16 -3.45 7.80 -0.63
CA LEU A 16 -3.74 6.59 0.18
C LEU A 16 -3.75 6.90 1.68
N ARG A 17 -2.87 7.79 2.15
CA ARG A 17 -2.91 8.27 3.55
C ARG A 17 -4.20 9.02 3.82
N SER A 18 -4.60 9.94 2.95
CA SER A 18 -5.86 10.68 3.12
C SER A 18 -7.08 9.76 3.14
N LEU A 19 -7.12 8.75 2.26
CA LEU A 19 -8.18 7.73 2.27
C LEU A 19 -8.21 6.95 3.58
N ARG A 20 -7.05 6.51 4.10
CA ARG A 20 -6.96 5.83 5.40
C ARG A 20 -7.44 6.72 6.56
N GLU A 21 -7.04 7.99 6.58
CA GLU A 21 -7.49 8.91 7.64
C GLU A 21 -9.02 9.06 7.62
N ARG A 22 -9.65 9.07 6.43
CA ARG A 22 -11.10 9.10 6.29
C ARG A 22 -11.80 7.83 6.75
N THR A 23 -11.14 6.67 6.63
CA THR A 23 -11.70 5.41 7.15
C THR A 23 -11.62 5.35 8.67
N GLY A 24 -10.79 6.19 9.31
CA GLY A 24 -10.52 6.13 10.75
C GLY A 24 -9.83 4.83 11.17
N LEU A 25 -9.21 4.11 10.24
CA LEU A 25 -8.62 2.79 10.50
C LEU A 25 -7.13 2.91 10.81
N SER A 26 -6.73 2.26 11.90
CA SER A 26 -5.33 2.00 12.22
C SER A 26 -4.68 1.11 11.16
N LEU A 27 -3.36 1.20 10.99
CA LEU A 27 -2.61 0.35 10.04
C LEU A 27 -2.84 -1.16 10.26
N ALA A 28 -3.05 -1.58 11.50
CA ALA A 28 -3.36 -2.98 11.83
C ALA A 28 -4.77 -3.38 11.36
N ALA A 29 -5.78 -2.54 11.62
CA ALA A 29 -7.14 -2.77 11.17
C ALA A 29 -7.24 -2.74 9.63
N LEU A 30 -6.48 -1.84 8.99
CA LEU A 30 -6.37 -1.81 7.53
C LEU A 30 -5.75 -3.10 6.99
N ALA A 31 -4.69 -3.61 7.61
CA ALA A 31 -4.05 -4.85 7.20
C ALA A 31 -4.92 -6.10 7.42
N ASP A 32 -5.80 -6.07 8.42
CA ASP A 32 -6.75 -7.16 8.69
C ASP A 32 -7.91 -7.18 7.67
N ARG A 33 -8.33 -5.99 7.21
CA ARG A 33 -9.42 -5.81 6.26
C ARG A 33 -9.00 -5.86 4.79
N THR A 34 -7.71 -5.98 4.51
CA THR A 34 -7.17 -5.99 3.15
C THR A 34 -6.23 -7.17 2.94
N THR A 35 -5.94 -7.45 1.67
CA THR A 35 -5.00 -8.52 1.29
C THR A 35 -3.53 -8.17 1.59
N ALA A 36 -3.24 -6.94 2.03
CA ALA A 36 -1.90 -6.46 2.33
C ALA A 36 -1.61 -6.40 3.85
N GLY A 37 -0.45 -6.94 4.26
CA GLY A 37 0.00 -6.84 5.66
C GLY A 37 0.43 -5.43 6.10
N LYS A 38 0.53 -5.20 7.42
CA LYS A 38 0.88 -3.91 8.05
C LYS A 38 2.19 -3.32 7.53
N SER A 39 3.24 -4.14 7.39
CA SER A 39 4.55 -3.71 6.87
C SER A 39 4.49 -3.30 5.40
N SER A 40 3.66 -3.97 4.60
CA SER A 40 3.42 -3.61 3.20
C SER A 40 2.70 -2.28 3.13
N TRP A 41 1.66 -2.07 3.94
CA TRP A 41 0.98 -0.79 4.08
C TRP A 41 1.93 0.34 4.47
N HIS A 42 2.80 0.11 5.45
CA HIS A 42 3.79 1.11 5.84
C HIS A 42 4.67 1.53 4.65
N ARG A 43 5.17 0.57 3.85
CA ARG A 43 5.94 0.87 2.63
C ARG A 43 5.13 1.60 1.57
N TYR A 44 3.87 1.21 1.36
CA TYR A 44 3.00 1.89 0.39
C TYR A 44 2.76 3.35 0.77
N LEU A 45 2.53 3.60 2.06
CA LEU A 45 2.19 4.92 2.57
C LEU A 45 3.41 5.84 2.73
N THR A 46 4.59 5.29 2.97
CA THR A 46 5.85 6.04 2.88
C THR A 46 6.28 6.30 1.43
N GLY A 47 5.59 5.69 0.46
CA GLY A 47 5.92 5.78 -0.96
C GLY A 47 7.16 4.98 -1.32
N THR A 48 7.51 3.97 -0.51
CA THR A 48 8.64 3.07 -0.76
C THR A 48 8.26 1.74 -1.39
N GLN A 49 7.01 1.56 -1.80
CA GLN A 49 6.60 0.48 -2.67
C GLN A 49 5.31 0.91 -3.36
N LEU A 50 5.07 0.44 -4.58
CA LEU A 50 3.77 0.65 -5.23
C LEU A 50 2.83 -0.47 -4.73
N PRO A 51 1.64 -0.15 -4.19
CA PRO A 51 0.66 -1.17 -3.83
C PRO A 51 0.13 -1.90 -5.07
N PRO A 52 -0.34 -3.15 -4.94
CA PRO A 52 -1.13 -3.78 -5.99
C PRO A 52 -2.40 -2.99 -6.27
N ARG A 53 -2.90 -3.04 -7.52
CA ARG A 53 -4.14 -2.37 -7.91
C ARG A 53 -5.33 -2.81 -7.04
N ASP A 54 -5.46 -4.11 -6.77
CA ASP A 54 -6.54 -4.66 -5.93
C ASP A 54 -6.54 -4.07 -4.52
N VAL A 55 -5.37 -3.93 -3.89
CA VAL A 55 -5.25 -3.33 -2.54
C VAL A 55 -5.67 -1.87 -2.52
N VAL A 56 -5.41 -1.12 -3.61
CA VAL A 56 -5.90 0.26 -3.75
C VAL A 56 -7.43 0.30 -3.85
N VAL A 57 -8.02 -0.61 -4.61
CA VAL A 57 -9.48 -0.72 -4.73
C VAL A 57 -10.10 -1.09 -3.39
N GLU A 58 -9.54 -2.06 -2.67
CA GLU A 58 -10.01 -2.46 -1.33
C GLU A 58 -10.03 -1.27 -0.36
N LEU A 59 -8.97 -0.45 -0.32
CA LEU A 59 -8.96 0.75 0.52
C LEU A 59 -10.02 1.78 0.09
N CYS A 60 -10.23 1.98 -1.22
CA CYS A 60 -11.25 2.90 -1.71
C CYS A 60 -12.66 2.44 -1.28
N VAL A 61 -12.94 1.14 -1.39
CA VAL A 61 -14.21 0.54 -0.94
C VAL A 61 -14.37 0.72 0.57
N LEU A 62 -13.33 0.49 1.37
CA LEU A 62 -13.36 0.72 2.82
C LEU A 62 -13.57 2.19 3.19
N ALA A 63 -13.05 3.12 2.38
CA ALA A 63 -13.24 4.56 2.55
C ALA A 63 -14.59 5.07 2.04
N GLY A 64 -15.38 4.22 1.37
CA GLY A 64 -16.62 4.62 0.71
C GLY A 64 -16.41 5.55 -0.50
N GLU A 65 -15.21 5.55 -1.09
CA GLU A 65 -14.82 6.45 -2.17
C GLU A 65 -14.71 5.71 -3.52
N PRO A 66 -15.03 6.40 -4.63
CA PRO A 66 -14.90 5.79 -5.95
C PRO A 66 -13.42 5.55 -6.30
N PRO A 67 -13.04 4.32 -6.69
CA PRO A 67 -11.63 3.97 -6.95
C PRO A 67 -11.04 4.68 -8.16
N GLY A 68 -11.86 5.27 -9.05
CA GLY A 68 -11.40 5.86 -10.31
C GLY A 68 -10.28 6.90 -10.16
N ARG A 69 -10.37 7.78 -9.15
CA ARG A 69 -9.33 8.79 -8.89
C ARG A 69 -8.02 8.14 -8.41
N ALA A 70 -8.11 7.22 -7.45
CA ALA A 70 -6.94 6.53 -6.90
C ALA A 70 -6.26 5.63 -7.95
N LEU A 71 -7.06 4.98 -8.80
CA LEU A 71 -6.56 4.14 -9.89
C LEU A 71 -5.86 4.96 -10.98
N ALA A 72 -6.38 6.12 -11.36
CA ALA A 72 -5.71 6.99 -12.32
C ALA A 72 -4.32 7.46 -11.80
N LEU A 73 -4.23 7.80 -10.51
CA LEU A 73 -2.95 8.12 -9.87
C LEU A 73 -2.02 6.91 -9.81
N TRP A 74 -2.57 5.72 -9.57
CA TRP A 74 -1.81 4.47 -9.55
C TRP A 74 -1.22 4.15 -10.92
N GLU A 75 -1.97 4.35 -12.00
CA GLU A 75 -1.48 4.14 -13.38
C GLU A 75 -0.33 5.10 -13.74
N LEU A 76 -0.42 6.36 -13.30
CA LEU A 76 0.66 7.34 -13.47
C LEU A 76 1.92 6.92 -12.69
N ALA A 77 1.73 6.46 -11.46
CA ALA A 77 2.82 5.97 -10.60
C ALA A 77 3.47 4.69 -11.16
N GLU A 78 2.67 3.75 -11.66
CA GLU A 78 3.15 2.54 -12.33
C GLU A 78 3.95 2.92 -13.58
N THR A 79 3.41 3.77 -14.45
CA THR A 79 4.09 4.21 -15.67
C THR A 79 5.43 4.88 -15.36
N ALA A 80 5.48 5.75 -14.35
CA ALA A 80 6.69 6.44 -13.94
C ALA A 80 7.74 5.48 -13.33
N ARG A 81 7.29 4.43 -12.63
CA ARG A 81 8.16 3.37 -12.12
C ARG A 81 8.68 2.47 -13.23
N SER A 82 7.80 1.98 -14.11
CA SER A 82 8.15 1.13 -15.25
C SER A 82 9.15 1.80 -16.18
N ARG A 83 9.03 3.12 -16.44
CA ARG A 83 10.03 3.89 -17.21
C ARG A 83 11.42 3.94 -16.55
N ARG A 84 11.48 3.83 -15.21
CA ARG A 84 12.74 3.84 -14.45
C ARG A 84 13.38 2.46 -14.37
N ASP A 85 12.56 1.41 -14.30
CA ASP A 85 12.98 0.00 -14.34
C ASP A 85 13.36 -0.45 -15.77
N ALA A 86 12.76 0.12 -16.83
CA ALA A 86 13.03 -0.18 -18.24
C ALA A 86 14.39 0.33 -18.79
N ARG A 87 15.41 0.49 -17.92
CA ARG A 87 16.81 0.53 -18.39
C ARG A 87 17.14 -0.90 -18.86
N PRO A 88 17.51 -1.13 -20.13
CA PRO A 88 17.36 -2.44 -20.75
C PRO A 88 18.33 -3.46 -20.13
N ARG A 89 17.82 -4.35 -19.28
CA ARG A 89 18.37 -5.69 -19.12
C ARG A 89 17.60 -6.55 -20.11
N VAL A 90 18.31 -7.03 -21.12
CA VAL A 90 17.87 -8.08 -22.04
C VAL A 90 17.13 -9.20 -21.28
N GLU A 91 15.88 -9.47 -21.66
CA GLU A 91 15.18 -10.71 -21.30
C GLU A 91 15.54 -11.79 -22.35
N PRO A 92 15.52 -13.09 -22.03
CA PRO A 92 14.23 -13.79 -21.96
C PRO A 92 14.10 -14.92 -20.92
N THR A 93 12.82 -15.23 -20.65
CA THR A 93 12.20 -16.55 -20.33
C THR A 93 12.20 -17.14 -18.91
N ASP A 94 10.96 -17.37 -18.46
CA ASP A 94 10.41 -18.61 -17.87
C ASP A 94 10.64 -18.91 -16.37
N THR A 95 9.57 -18.77 -15.57
CA THR A 95 8.90 -19.86 -14.83
C THR A 95 7.82 -19.28 -13.89
N PRO A 96 6.52 -19.62 -14.05
CA PRO A 96 5.53 -19.41 -13.00
C PRO A 96 5.63 -20.57 -11.98
N GLY A 97 6.13 -20.28 -10.78
CA GLY A 97 5.98 -21.22 -9.65
C GLY A 97 6.91 -20.97 -8.46
N LYS A 98 6.38 -20.42 -7.36
CA LYS A 98 6.37 -21.14 -6.06
C LYS A 98 5.38 -20.51 -5.08
N ARG A 99 4.70 -21.41 -4.37
CA ARG A 99 3.69 -21.25 -3.31
C ARG A 99 4.08 -20.26 -2.19
N PRO A 100 3.09 -19.73 -1.45
CA PRO A 100 3.37 -19.00 -0.21
C PRO A 100 3.70 -20.03 0.88
N ASP A 101 4.88 -19.91 1.49
CA ASP A 101 5.19 -20.56 2.77
C ASP A 101 6.37 -19.85 3.44
N GLY A 102 6.27 -19.63 4.75
CA GLY A 102 7.46 -19.51 5.61
C GLY A 102 7.76 -18.14 6.23
N SER A 103 6.91 -17.71 7.17
CA SER A 103 7.23 -17.22 8.53
C SER A 103 8.67 -16.79 8.92
N GLY A 104 8.74 -15.68 9.67
CA GLY A 104 9.79 -15.36 10.66
C GLY A 104 10.45 -14.00 10.45
N GLY A 105 10.49 -13.05 11.38
CA GLY A 105 10.01 -12.87 12.76
C GLY A 105 10.04 -11.34 13.00
N SER A 106 9.87 -10.72 14.16
CA SER A 106 9.52 -11.08 15.53
C SER A 106 9.34 -9.70 16.21
N GLU A 107 8.18 -9.52 16.86
CA GLU A 107 7.96 -8.85 18.16
C GLU A 107 8.84 -7.63 18.55
N ASP A 108 8.23 -6.42 18.62
CA ASP A 108 8.49 -5.43 19.70
C ASP A 108 7.40 -4.32 19.74
N GLY A 109 6.81 -4.09 20.94
CA GLY A 109 6.09 -2.88 21.40
C GLY A 109 4.70 -2.57 20.80
N GLY A 110 3.56 -2.84 21.47
CA GLY A 110 2.92 -1.98 22.49
C GLY A 110 1.95 -0.98 21.81
N ASN A 111 0.66 -0.84 22.07
CA ASN A 111 -0.27 -1.16 23.16
C ASN A 111 -1.70 -1.23 22.53
N PRO A 112 -2.66 -2.02 23.03
CA PRO A 112 -4.06 -1.88 22.62
C PRO A 112 -4.62 -0.58 23.22
N ASP A 113 -5.04 0.37 22.39
CA ASP A 113 -5.85 1.48 22.88
C ASP A 113 -7.31 1.00 23.02
N PRO A 114 -7.88 1.01 24.24
CA PRO A 114 -9.26 0.59 24.46
C PRO A 114 -10.25 1.63 23.91
N ASP A 115 -11.27 1.13 23.24
CA ASP A 115 -12.48 1.84 22.81
C ASP A 115 -13.02 2.80 23.88
N PRO A 116 -13.35 4.07 23.58
CA PRO A 116 -14.02 4.95 24.54
C PRO A 116 -15.55 4.77 24.45
N PRO A 117 -16.23 4.26 25.50
CA PRO A 117 -17.64 4.55 25.69
C PRO A 117 -17.77 5.78 26.60
N VAL A 118 -18.25 6.91 26.07
CA VAL A 118 -18.99 7.85 26.93
C VAL A 118 -20.17 8.47 26.20
N GLY A 119 -21.32 7.86 26.47
CA GLY A 119 -22.64 8.44 26.30
C GLY A 119 -23.50 7.97 27.46
N ALA A 120 -23.64 8.82 28.48
CA ALA A 120 -24.77 8.97 29.40
C ALA A 120 -24.48 10.12 30.37
#